data_AF-A0A0G4EUQ8-F1
#
_entry.id   AF-A0A0G4EUQ8-F1
#
_cell.length_a   1.000
_cell.length_b   1.000
_cell.length_c   1.000
_cell.angle_alpha   90.00
_cell.angle_beta   90.00
_cell.angle_gamma   90.00
#
_symmetry.space_group_name_H-M   'P 1'
#
loop_
_entity.id
_entity.type
_entity.pdbx_description
1 polymer ?
#
loop_
_entity_poly.entity_id
_entity_poly.type
_entity_poly.pdbx_seq_one_letter_code
_entity_poly.pdbx_strand_id
1 'polypeptide(L)'
;MCVIDGCYEEISRMAKSIHRDVAKFLITNMTLVQRHRLSLMLYWAAAIEGLSQSRAGQVSSALESDFDVKDVPAVLPVVPLLSSAIQTAFKNALKKAVDARDDTAFGELYDQLISCSKTCAKEAAERHRLEAENERLRNENATLKEQERRGTERPRDEMEGQQQQQQKGDADRGMKS
;
A
#
# COMPACT_ATOMS: atom_id res chain seq x y z
N MET A 1 5.31 7.98 -10.58
CA MET A 1 4.71 6.95 -11.45
C MET A 1 3.94 6.00 -10.53
N CYS A 2 2.76 6.44 -10.03
CA CYS A 2 1.94 5.68 -9.05
C CYS A 2 0.44 5.77 -9.36
N VAL A 3 -0.01 6.86 -10.02
CA VAL A 3 -1.43 7.05 -10.40
C VAL A 3 -1.79 6.25 -11.65
N ILE A 4 -0.82 6.06 -12.56
CA ILE A 4 -1.03 5.36 -13.84
C ILE A 4 -1.11 3.84 -13.63
N ASP A 5 -0.39 3.30 -12.65
CA ASP A 5 -0.28 1.85 -12.41
C ASP A 5 -1.31 1.33 -11.39
N GLY A 6 -2.32 2.13 -11.02
CA GLY A 6 -3.37 1.69 -10.10
C GLY A 6 -2.92 1.45 -8.65
N CYS A 7 -1.71 1.88 -8.27
CA CYS A 7 -1.13 1.71 -6.92
C CYS A 7 -1.74 2.67 -5.88
N TYR A 8 -3.07 2.75 -5.80
CA TYR A 8 -3.79 3.70 -4.95
C TYR A 8 -3.72 3.39 -3.44
N GLU A 9 -3.37 2.16 -3.07
CA GLU A 9 -3.08 1.79 -1.68
C GLU A 9 -1.80 2.46 -1.15
N GLU A 10 -0.78 2.62 -2.00
CA GLU A 10 0.45 3.31 -1.63
C GLU A 10 0.20 4.81 -1.44
N ILE A 11 -0.65 5.39 -2.29
CA ILE A 11 -1.13 6.76 -2.16
C ILE A 11 -1.87 6.94 -0.83
N SER A 12 -2.76 6.00 -0.50
CA SER A 12 -3.51 6.04 0.76
C SER A 12 -2.59 5.87 1.98
N ARG A 13 -1.59 4.99 1.90
CA ARG A 13 -0.57 4.80 2.94
C ARG A 13 0.30 6.05 3.12
N MET A 14 0.68 6.69 2.02
CA MET A 14 1.44 7.94 2.02
C MET A 14 0.63 9.08 2.63
N ALA A 15 -0.63 9.22 2.24
CA ALA A 15 -1.53 10.22 2.82
C ALA A 15 -1.70 10.03 4.34
N LYS A 16 -1.75 8.77 4.81
CA LYS A 16 -1.78 8.43 6.24
C LYS A 16 -0.44 8.64 6.96
N SER A 17 0.70 8.53 6.27
CA SER A 17 2.02 8.61 6.89
C SER A 17 2.56 10.04 7.03
N ILE A 18 2.01 11.00 6.28
CA ILE A 18 2.43 12.39 6.37
C ILE A 18 1.64 13.19 7.42
N HIS A 19 2.20 14.31 7.86
CA HIS A 19 1.50 15.24 8.74
C HIS A 19 0.17 15.70 8.13
N ARG A 20 -0.89 15.64 8.94
CA ARG A 20 -2.26 15.93 8.52
C ARG A 20 -2.43 17.26 7.81
N ASP A 21 -1.71 18.30 8.23
CA ASP A 21 -1.82 19.62 7.60
C ASP A 21 -1.15 19.68 6.22
N VAL A 22 -0.08 18.89 6.02
CA VAL A 22 0.51 18.68 4.70
C VAL A 22 -0.47 17.93 3.80
N ALA A 23 -1.15 16.90 4.31
CA ALA A 23 -2.17 16.18 3.54
C ALA A 23 -3.34 17.07 3.12
N LYS A 24 -3.84 17.92 4.02
CA LYS A 24 -4.88 18.91 3.71
C LYS A 24 -4.41 19.94 2.67
N PHE A 25 -3.15 20.38 2.77
CA PHE A 25 -2.55 21.31 1.81
C PHE A 25 -2.47 20.67 0.42
N LEU A 26 -2.04 19.42 0.34
CA LEU A 26 -1.95 18.67 -0.91
C LEU A 26 -3.33 18.50 -1.56
N ILE A 27 -4.38 18.13 -0.81
CA ILE A 27 -5.76 18.08 -1.35
C ILE A 27 -6.16 19.43 -1.94
N THR A 28 -5.89 20.53 -1.23
CA THR A 28 -6.24 21.88 -1.71
C THR A 28 -5.56 22.17 -3.04
N ASN A 29 -4.29 21.83 -3.19
CA ASN A 29 -3.57 22.03 -4.46
C ASN A 29 -4.10 21.12 -5.57
N MET A 30 -4.47 19.88 -5.26
CA MET A 30 -5.08 18.97 -6.23
C MET A 30 -6.44 19.47 -6.72
N THR A 31 -7.21 20.17 -5.87
CA THR A 31 -8.44 20.84 -6.35
C THR A 31 -8.16 21.96 -7.37
N LEU A 32 -6.92 22.32 -7.67
CA LEU A 32 -6.57 23.38 -8.64
C LEU A 32 -5.94 22.84 -9.94
N VAL A 33 -5.53 21.57 -10.01
CA VAL A 33 -4.78 21.01 -11.15
C VAL A 33 -5.68 20.10 -11.99
N GLN A 34 -5.71 20.27 -13.32
CA GLN A 34 -6.72 19.64 -14.21
C GLN A 34 -6.45 18.19 -14.66
N ARG A 35 -5.19 17.71 -14.71
CA ARG A 35 -4.89 16.34 -15.24
C ARG A 35 -4.79 15.31 -14.12
N HIS A 36 -5.49 14.18 -14.28
CA HIS A 36 -5.55 13.04 -13.32
C HIS A 36 -6.03 13.43 -11.91
N ARG A 37 -6.84 14.49 -11.86
CA ARG A 37 -7.29 15.19 -10.66
C ARG A 37 -8.19 14.34 -9.78
N LEU A 38 -9.16 13.65 -10.39
CA LEU A 38 -10.27 13.06 -9.67
C LEU A 38 -9.83 11.92 -8.77
N SER A 39 -9.16 10.92 -9.34
CA SER A 39 -8.72 9.74 -8.57
C SER A 39 -7.80 10.13 -7.45
N LEU A 40 -6.74 10.90 -7.75
CA LEU A 40 -5.78 11.30 -6.73
C LEU A 40 -6.47 12.10 -5.61
N MET A 41 -7.29 13.10 -5.95
CA MET A 41 -8.01 13.91 -4.96
C MET A 41 -8.90 13.06 -4.04
N LEU A 42 -9.67 12.11 -4.60
CA LEU A 42 -10.59 11.29 -3.83
C LEU A 42 -9.88 10.26 -2.95
N TYR A 43 -8.79 9.63 -3.43
CA TYR A 43 -7.97 8.74 -2.59
C TYR A 43 -7.35 9.48 -1.41
N TRP A 44 -6.86 10.69 -1.62
CA TRP A 44 -6.37 11.53 -0.53
C TRP A 44 -7.49 11.94 0.42
N ALA A 45 -8.65 12.34 -0.09
CA ALA A 45 -9.79 12.72 0.74
C ALA A 45 -10.30 11.57 1.63
N ALA A 46 -10.29 10.34 1.12
CA ALA A 46 -10.66 9.15 1.89
C ALA A 46 -9.60 8.76 2.94
N ALA A 47 -8.32 9.02 2.66
CA ALA A 47 -7.24 8.69 3.57
C ALA A 47 -7.11 9.67 4.76
N ILE A 48 -7.59 10.92 4.62
CA ILE A 48 -7.57 11.91 5.71
C ILE A 48 -8.75 11.68 6.66
N GLU A 49 -8.45 11.19 7.86
CA GLU A 49 -9.43 11.07 8.92
C GLU A 49 -9.93 12.45 9.38
N GLY A 50 -11.25 12.61 9.50
CA GLY A 50 -11.90 13.83 9.95
C GLY A 50 -11.64 15.04 9.03
N LEU A 51 -11.81 14.90 7.72
CA LEU A 51 -11.72 16.01 6.79
C LEU A 51 -12.72 17.12 7.17
N SER A 52 -12.27 18.37 7.26
CA SER A 52 -13.14 19.48 7.67
C SER A 52 -14.24 19.74 6.64
N GLN A 53 -15.39 20.22 7.08
CA GLN A 53 -16.53 20.52 6.21
C GLN A 53 -16.17 21.50 5.08
N SER A 54 -15.34 22.50 5.37
CA SER A 54 -14.83 23.44 4.36
C SER A 54 -14.04 22.76 3.24
N ARG A 55 -13.21 21.77 3.58
CA ARG A 55 -12.41 21.00 2.62
C ARG A 55 -13.26 20.00 1.85
N ALA A 56 -14.18 19.33 2.53
CA ALA A 56 -15.18 18.50 1.86
C ALA A 56 -15.99 19.30 0.84
N GLY A 57 -16.40 20.54 1.18
CA GLY A 57 -17.08 21.44 0.26
C GLY A 57 -16.24 21.82 -0.97
N GLN A 58 -14.92 22.02 -0.82
CA GLN A 58 -14.03 22.27 -1.95
C GLN A 58 -13.93 21.06 -2.89
N VAL A 59 -13.81 19.85 -2.33
CA VAL A 59 -13.80 18.61 -3.12
C VAL A 59 -15.15 18.39 -3.82
N SER A 60 -16.26 18.65 -3.14
CA SER A 60 -17.60 18.59 -3.73
C SER A 60 -17.79 19.59 -4.87
N SER A 61 -17.32 20.83 -4.71
CA SER A 61 -17.39 21.85 -5.77
C SER A 61 -16.51 21.47 -6.97
N ALA A 62 -15.32 20.93 -6.71
CA ALA A 62 -14.43 20.40 -7.74
C ALA A 62 -15.10 19.30 -8.57
N LEU A 63 -15.73 18.33 -7.88
CA LEU A 63 -16.52 17.25 -8.49
C LEU A 63 -17.62 17.77 -9.40
N GLU A 64 -18.32 18.84 -9.03
CA GLU A 64 -19.42 19.37 -9.86
C GLU A 64 -18.93 20.14 -11.09
N SER A 65 -17.71 20.70 -11.03
CA SER A 65 -17.16 21.54 -12.10
C SER A 65 -16.45 20.78 -13.22
N ASP A 66 -15.88 19.62 -12.92
CA ASP A 66 -14.81 19.00 -13.74
C ASP A 66 -14.87 17.47 -13.64
N PHE A 67 -16.05 16.91 -13.83
CA PHE A 67 -16.29 15.47 -13.75
C PHE A 67 -16.12 14.82 -15.12
N ASP A 68 -15.15 13.92 -15.25
CA ASP A 68 -15.09 13.00 -16.40
C ASP A 68 -15.56 11.61 -16.01
N VAL A 69 -16.52 11.10 -16.78
CA VAL A 69 -17.07 9.75 -16.62
C VAL A 69 -15.98 8.68 -16.77
N LYS A 70 -14.93 8.96 -17.54
CA LYS A 70 -13.80 8.05 -17.76
C LYS A 70 -13.02 7.73 -16.48
N ASP A 71 -13.07 8.60 -15.48
CA ASP A 71 -12.36 8.40 -14.22
C ASP A 71 -13.17 7.56 -13.21
N VAL A 72 -14.46 7.32 -13.46
CA VAL A 72 -15.38 6.62 -12.56
C VAL A 72 -14.90 5.23 -12.15
N PRO A 73 -14.43 4.35 -13.06
CA PRO A 73 -13.99 3.02 -12.68
C PRO A 73 -12.85 3.03 -11.64
N ALA A 74 -11.91 3.98 -11.77
CA ALA A 74 -10.76 4.07 -10.88
C ALA A 74 -11.12 4.55 -9.46
N VAL A 75 -12.21 5.30 -9.32
CA VAL A 75 -12.59 5.94 -8.04
C VAL A 75 -13.72 5.24 -7.32
N LEU A 76 -14.49 4.38 -7.99
CA LEU A 76 -15.58 3.63 -7.35
C LEU A 76 -15.18 2.88 -6.08
N PRO A 77 -14.01 2.20 -6.00
CA PRO A 77 -13.61 1.50 -4.78
C PRO A 77 -13.44 2.44 -3.57
N VAL A 78 -13.10 3.70 -3.80
CA VAL A 78 -12.86 4.68 -2.71
C VAL A 78 -14.11 5.46 -2.32
N VAL A 79 -15.13 5.52 -3.17
CA VAL A 79 -16.36 6.29 -2.88
C VAL A 79 -16.98 5.95 -1.52
N PRO A 80 -17.15 4.68 -1.11
CA PRO A 80 -17.74 4.35 0.19
C PRO A 80 -16.95 4.85 1.40
N LEU A 81 -15.65 5.12 1.23
CA LEU A 81 -14.74 5.59 2.29
C LEU A 81 -14.78 7.11 2.48
N LEU A 82 -15.43 7.84 1.57
CA LEU A 82 -15.51 9.30 1.60
C LEU A 82 -16.58 9.79 2.58
N SER A 83 -16.49 11.05 3.00
CA SER A 83 -17.57 11.69 3.75
C SER A 83 -18.88 11.72 2.96
N SER A 84 -20.02 11.66 3.65
CA SER A 84 -21.36 11.67 3.02
C SER A 84 -21.54 12.84 2.04
N ALA A 85 -21.05 14.03 2.37
CA ALA A 85 -21.12 15.21 1.49
C ALA A 85 -20.41 14.99 0.14
N ILE A 86 -19.24 14.35 0.15
CA ILE A 86 -18.47 14.05 -1.07
C ILE A 86 -19.14 12.92 -1.85
N GLN A 87 -19.67 11.90 -1.17
CA GLN A 87 -20.42 10.82 -1.82
C GLN A 87 -21.64 11.35 -2.57
N THR A 88 -22.42 12.25 -1.94
CA THR A 88 -23.58 12.89 -2.57
C THR A 88 -23.16 13.74 -3.77
N ALA A 89 -22.10 14.54 -3.65
CA ALA A 89 -21.59 15.34 -4.75
C ALA A 89 -21.12 14.47 -5.93
N PHE A 90 -20.39 13.38 -5.65
CA PHE A 90 -19.98 12.41 -6.65
C PHE A 90 -21.17 11.80 -7.38
N LYS A 91 -22.20 11.35 -6.65
CA LYS A 91 -23.42 10.78 -7.24
C LYS A 91 -24.14 11.79 -8.13
N ASN A 92 -24.25 13.04 -7.70
CA ASN A 92 -24.89 14.10 -8.46
C ASN A 92 -24.10 14.44 -9.74
N ALA A 93 -22.77 14.52 -9.64
CA ALA A 93 -21.90 14.77 -10.77
C ALA A 93 -21.96 13.63 -11.81
N LEU A 94 -21.91 12.37 -11.35
CA LEU A 94 -22.08 11.20 -12.21
C LEU A 94 -23.42 11.21 -12.92
N LYS A 95 -24.51 11.46 -12.18
CA LYS A 95 -25.85 11.55 -12.78
C LYS A 95 -25.91 12.62 -13.86
N LYS A 96 -25.44 13.84 -13.56
CA LYS A 96 -25.40 14.94 -14.55
C LYS A 96 -24.57 14.57 -15.78
N ALA A 97 -23.42 13.92 -15.58
CA ALA A 97 -22.52 13.56 -16.66
C ALA A 97 -23.08 12.43 -17.55
N VAL A 98 -23.88 11.52 -16.98
CA VAL A 98 -24.61 10.49 -17.74
C VAL A 98 -25.82 11.12 -18.45
N ASP A 99 -26.63 11.92 -17.76
CA ASP A 99 -27.81 12.59 -18.32
C ASP A 99 -27.47 13.57 -19.47
N ALA A 100 -26.26 14.15 -19.45
CA ALA A 100 -25.78 15.07 -20.47
C ALA A 100 -25.17 14.37 -21.71
N ARG A 101 -25.01 13.05 -21.69
CA ARG A 101 -24.42 12.27 -22.79
C ARG A 101 -25.45 11.32 -23.40
N ASP A 102 -25.20 10.88 -24.63
CA ASP A 102 -26.04 9.90 -25.32
C ASP A 102 -25.85 8.47 -24.78
N ASP A 103 -26.69 7.54 -25.25
CA ASP A 103 -26.63 6.12 -24.87
C ASP A 103 -25.26 5.46 -25.13
N THR A 104 -24.46 6.00 -26.05
CA THR A 104 -23.11 5.49 -26.37
C THR A 104 -22.15 5.69 -25.20
N ALA A 105 -22.22 6.84 -24.53
CA ALA A 105 -21.35 7.14 -23.39
C ALA A 105 -21.66 6.26 -22.16
N PHE A 106 -22.93 5.88 -21.98
CA PHE A 106 -23.30 4.90 -20.95
C PHE A 106 -22.73 3.51 -21.27
N GLY A 107 -22.78 3.10 -22.54
CA GLY A 107 -22.16 1.86 -23.01
C GLY A 107 -20.65 1.83 -22.74
N GLU A 108 -19.93 2.90 -23.09
CA GLU A 108 -18.50 3.03 -22.81
C GLU A 108 -18.18 2.94 -21.31
N LEU A 109 -18.94 3.62 -20.46
CA LEU A 109 -18.77 3.54 -19.01
C LEU A 109 -19.00 2.11 -18.51
N TYR A 110 -20.06 1.46 -18.96
CA TYR A 110 -20.40 0.10 -18.57
C TYR A 110 -19.29 -0.89 -18.96
N ASP A 111 -18.78 -0.81 -20.19
CA ASP A 111 -17.67 -1.65 -20.67
C ASP A 111 -16.38 -1.40 -19.88
N GLN A 112 -16.07 -0.13 -19.59
CA GLN A 112 -14.93 0.23 -18.75
C GLN A 112 -15.07 -0.32 -17.32
N LEU A 113 -16.27 -0.29 -16.74
CA LEU A 113 -16.53 -0.85 -15.42
C LEU A 113 -16.36 -2.37 -15.38
N ILE A 114 -16.88 -3.08 -16.39
CA ILE A 114 -16.68 -4.53 -16.53
C ILE A 114 -15.18 -4.84 -16.66
N SER A 115 -14.47 -4.11 -17.51
CA SER A 115 -13.04 -4.29 -17.73
C SER A 115 -12.26 -4.04 -16.44
N CYS A 116 -12.54 -2.94 -15.75
CA CYS A 116 -11.91 -2.58 -14.48
C CYS A 116 -12.16 -3.67 -13.42
N SER A 117 -13.39 -4.15 -13.26
CA SER A 117 -13.73 -5.21 -12.30
C SER A 117 -12.93 -6.50 -12.56
N LYS A 118 -12.82 -6.91 -13.84
CA LYS A 118 -12.01 -8.08 -14.22
C LYS A 118 -10.52 -7.88 -13.91
N THR A 119 -9.99 -6.69 -14.18
CA THR A 119 -8.59 -6.36 -13.88
C THR A 119 -8.33 -6.34 -12.38
N CYS A 120 -9.18 -5.66 -11.61
CA CYS A 120 -9.08 -5.62 -10.14
C CYS A 120 -9.14 -7.01 -9.51
N ALA A 121 -9.99 -7.91 -10.02
CA ALA A 121 -10.05 -9.29 -9.53
C ALA A 121 -8.74 -10.07 -9.78
N LYS A 122 -8.11 -9.89 -10.95
CA LYS A 122 -6.82 -10.50 -11.26
C LYS A 122 -5.71 -9.96 -10.37
N GLU A 123 -5.66 -8.64 -10.18
CA GLU A 123 -4.66 -7.98 -9.32
C GLU A 123 -4.81 -8.40 -7.85
N ALA A 124 -6.04 -8.53 -7.35
CA ALA A 124 -6.28 -9.03 -6.00
C ALA A 124 -5.80 -10.48 -5.82
N ALA A 125 -6.07 -11.34 -6.80
CA ALA A 125 -5.58 -12.72 -6.78
C ALA A 125 -4.04 -12.79 -6.80
N GLU A 126 -3.40 -11.99 -7.65
CA GLU A 126 -1.94 -11.93 -7.74
C GLU A 126 -1.32 -11.35 -6.46
N ARG A 127 -1.96 -10.35 -5.84
CA ARG A 127 -1.54 -9.82 -4.55
C ARG A 127 -1.58 -10.89 -3.46
N HIS A 128 -2.67 -11.62 -3.34
CA HIS A 128 -2.78 -12.72 -2.35
C HIS A 128 -1.71 -13.79 -2.57
N ARG A 129 -1.39 -14.11 -3.83
CA ARG A 129 -0.29 -15.02 -4.18
C ARG A 129 1.06 -14.49 -3.68
N LEU A 130 1.36 -13.22 -3.94
CA LEU A 130 2.62 -12.58 -3.53
C LEU A 130 2.73 -12.38 -2.01
N GLU A 131 1.62 -12.12 -1.32
CA GLU A 131 1.58 -12.01 0.15
C GLU A 131 1.87 -13.36 0.81
N ALA A 132 1.25 -14.45 0.33
CA ALA A 132 1.52 -15.80 0.80
C ALA A 132 2.98 -16.21 0.55
N GLU A 133 3.53 -15.85 -0.61
CA GLU A 133 4.94 -16.11 -0.93
C GLU A 133 5.90 -15.32 -0.02
N ASN A 134 5.61 -14.04 0.25
CA ASN A 134 6.38 -13.23 1.19
C ASN A 134 6.35 -13.81 2.61
N GLU A 135 5.19 -14.26 3.07
CA GLU A 135 5.06 -14.89 4.39
C GLU A 135 5.86 -16.19 4.48
N ARG A 136 5.78 -17.05 3.44
CA ARG A 136 6.61 -18.26 3.33
C ARG A 136 8.11 -17.93 3.43
N LEU A 137 8.57 -16.92 2.69
CA LEU A 137 9.97 -16.49 2.69
C LEU A 137 10.40 -15.92 4.04
N ARG A 138 9.51 -15.21 4.76
CA ARG A 138 9.80 -14.73 6.12
C ARG A 138 10.00 -15.89 7.10
N ASN A 139 9.16 -16.92 7.01
CA ASN A 139 9.25 -18.12 7.86
C ASN A 139 10.52 -18.94 7.55
N GLU A 140 10.85 -19.08 6.27
CA GLU A 140 12.08 -19.77 5.83
C GLU A 140 13.33 -19.04 6.35
N ASN A 141 13.39 -17.71 6.19
CA ASN A 141 14.47 -16.89 6.73
C ASN A 141 14.59 -16.98 8.26
N ALA A 142 13.46 -17.03 8.98
CA ALA A 142 13.47 -17.18 10.43
C ALA A 142 14.05 -18.54 10.85
N THR A 143 13.69 -19.60 10.13
CA THR A 143 14.19 -20.96 10.38
C THR A 143 15.69 -21.06 10.10
N LEU A 144 16.17 -20.51 8.99
CA LEU A 144 17.58 -20.49 8.64
C LEU A 144 18.41 -19.72 9.66
N LYS A 145 17.93 -18.56 10.13
CA LYS A 145 18.58 -17.79 11.20
C LYS A 145 18.68 -18.57 12.50
N GLU A 146 17.64 -19.32 12.86
CA GLU A 146 17.66 -20.18 14.06
C GLU A 146 18.66 -21.34 13.91
N GLN A 147 18.73 -21.96 12.73
CA GLN A 147 19.73 -23.00 12.44
C GLN A 147 21.15 -22.47 12.50
N GLU A 148 21.40 -21.27 11.94
CA GLU A 148 22.70 -20.60 12.02
C GLU A 148 23.11 -20.36 13.48
N ARG A 149 22.17 -19.88 14.32
CA ARG A 149 22.41 -19.65 15.76
C ARG A 149 22.83 -20.93 16.48
N ARG A 150 22.17 -22.06 16.18
CA ARG A 150 22.50 -23.38 16.76
C ARG A 150 23.79 -23.96 16.21
N GLY A 151 24.10 -23.75 14.93
CA GLY A 151 25.35 -24.21 14.31
C GLY A 151 26.60 -23.52 14.85
N THR A 152 26.47 -22.30 15.39
CA THR A 152 27.56 -21.58 16.06
C THR A 152 27.77 -21.95 17.53
N GLU A 153 26.85 -22.68 18.17
CA GLU A 153 27.06 -23.25 19.51
C GLU A 153 27.98 -24.48 19.40
N ARG A 154 29.30 -24.26 19.23
CA ARG A 154 30.27 -25.34 19.45
C ARG A 154 30.18 -25.78 20.92
N PRO A 155 30.10 -27.09 21.21
CA PRO A 155 30.19 -27.58 22.58
C PRO A 155 31.49 -27.07 23.21
N ARG A 156 31.38 -26.29 24.28
CA ARG A 156 32.54 -25.71 24.99
C ARG A 156 33.49 -26.78 25.53
N ASP A 157 32.97 -27.98 25.73
CA ASP A 157 33.69 -29.11 26.32
C ASP A 157 34.76 -29.72 25.39
N GLU A 158 34.72 -29.48 24.07
CA GLU A 158 35.77 -29.97 23.16
C GLU A 158 37.04 -29.10 23.13
N MET A 159 36.97 -27.83 23.57
CA MET A 159 38.17 -26.96 23.66
C MET A 159 38.92 -27.08 24.99
N GLU A 160 38.31 -27.62 26.06
CA GLU A 160 39.02 -27.87 27.33
C GLU A 160 39.77 -29.22 27.34
N GLY A 161 39.33 -30.20 26.56
CA GLY A 161 39.98 -31.52 26.46
C GLY A 161 41.37 -31.52 25.82
N GLN A 162 41.67 -30.56 24.93
CA GLN A 162 42.98 -30.48 24.28
C GLN A 162 44.05 -29.76 25.11
N GLN A 163 43.68 -28.86 26.04
CA GLN A 163 44.69 -28.19 26.88
C GLN A 163 45.27 -29.08 27.99
N GLN A 164 44.53 -30.09 28.47
CA GLN A 164 45.06 -30.99 29.51
C GLN A 164 46.06 -32.03 28.99
N GLN A 165 46.06 -32.38 27.70
CA GLN A 165 47.08 -33.29 27.16
C GLN A 165 48.43 -32.59 26.90
N GLN A 166 48.45 -31.28 26.68
CA GLN A 166 49.70 -30.55 26.47
C GLN A 166 50.43 -30.23 27.79
N GLN A 167 49.72 -30.01 28.90
CA GLN A 167 50.36 -29.82 30.22
C GLN A 167 50.91 -31.11 30.84
N LYS A 168 50.39 -32.29 30.48
CA LYS A 168 50.89 -33.56 31.03
C LYS A 168 52.18 -34.05 30.34
N GLY A 169 52.50 -33.54 29.15
CA GLY A 169 53.73 -33.89 28.41
C GLY A 169 54.99 -33.12 28.85
N ASP A 170 54.84 -31.89 29.36
CA ASP A 170 55.98 -31.07 29.79
C ASP A 170 56.41 -31.30 31.24
N ALA A 171 55.52 -31.83 32.10
CA ALA A 171 55.86 -32.17 33.48
C ALA A 171 56.82 -33.38 33.60
N ASP A 172 56.90 -34.23 32.57
CA ASP A 172 57.70 -35.48 32.61
C ASP A 172 59.13 -35.32 32.02
N ARG A 173 59.47 -34.17 31.44
CA ARG A 173 60.83 -33.88 30.95
C ARG A 173 61.72 -33.08 31.91
N GLY A 174 61.19 -32.63 33.04
CA GLY A 174 61.92 -31.80 34.02
C GLY A 174 62.76 -32.57 35.06
N MET A 175 62.63 -33.90 35.16
CA MET A 175 63.35 -34.71 36.17
C MET A 175 64.45 -35.58 35.55
N LYS A 176 65.45 -34.96 34.90
CA LYS A 176 66.77 -35.59 34.73
C LYS A 176 67.86 -34.53 34.92
N SER A 177 68.39 -34.47 36.14
CA SER A 177 69.74 -34.00 36.46
C SER A 177 70.28 -34.90 37.56
#